data_AF-A0A2V6QUQ8-F1
#
_entry.id   AF-A0A2V6QUQ8-F1
#
_cell.length_a   1.000
_cell.length_b   1.000
_cell.length_c   1.000
_cell.angle_alpha   90.00
_cell.angle_beta   90.00
_cell.angle_gamma   90.00
#
_symmetry.space_group_name_H-M   'P 1'
#
loop_
_entity.id
_entity.type
_entity.pdbx_description
1 polymer ?
#
loop_
_entity_poly.entity_id
_entity_poly.type
_entity_poly.pdbx_seq_one_letter_code
_entity_poly.pdbx_strand_id
1 'polypeptide(L)'
;MIPRGEFAGKIRAAADARTDRDLLIIARTDAISAMDFDEALRRGEAAVKAGADVLFVEAPRDEKQVERVARAFDTPLLYNYAPGGRSPLLPFARLRELGFAIILLPVDTLLVGVKAIADFLGEVRKRDDVLSLTDRYMHFSDFNEMIGVADQMRMADRYKEE
;
A
#
# COMPACT_ATOMS: atom_id res chain seq x y z
N MET A 1 17.61 14.12 0.45
CA MET A 1 17.06 13.83 1.80
C MET A 1 17.12 15.10 2.64
N ILE A 2 16.04 15.43 3.35
CA ILE A 2 16.03 16.58 4.29
C ILE A 2 16.77 16.24 5.60
N PRO A 3 17.25 17.24 6.37
CA PRO A 3 17.84 17.01 7.70
C PRO A 3 16.90 16.22 8.63
N ARG A 4 17.46 15.40 9.53
CA ARG A 4 16.67 14.56 10.44
C ARG A 4 15.74 15.36 11.35
N GLY A 5 16.18 16.53 11.82
CA GLY A 5 15.34 17.43 12.63
C GLY A 5 14.13 17.96 11.86
N GLU A 6 14.30 18.32 10.59
CA GLU A 6 13.18 18.75 9.74
C GLU A 6 12.22 17.59 9.46
N PHE A 7 12.74 16.38 9.22
CA PHE A 7 11.94 15.17 9.05
C PHE A 7 11.06 14.88 10.27
N ALA A 8 11.65 14.85 11.47
CA ALA A 8 10.91 14.66 12.71
C ALA A 8 9.94 15.83 13.00
N GLY A 9 10.33 17.06 12.67
CA GLY A 9 9.48 18.24 12.82
C GLY A 9 8.20 18.16 12.01
N LYS A 10 8.24 17.65 10.77
CA LYS A 10 7.06 17.43 9.93
C LYS A 10 6.11 16.39 10.52
N ILE A 11 6.65 15.31 11.08
CA ILE A 11 5.85 14.26 11.73
C ILE A 11 5.18 14.81 12.97
N ARG A 12 5.92 15.54 13.82
CA ARG A 12 5.36 16.19 15.00
C ARG A 12 4.25 17.18 14.65
N ALA A 13 4.46 18.00 13.62
CA ALA A 13 3.42 18.92 13.14
C ALA A 13 2.14 18.18 12.69
N ALA A 14 2.28 17.03 12.01
CA ALA A 14 1.14 16.19 11.65
C ALA A 14 0.44 15.59 12.88
N ALA A 15 1.22 15.13 13.87
CA ALA A 15 0.70 14.59 15.13
C ALA A 15 -0.04 15.65 15.97
N ASP A 16 0.49 16.87 16.04
CA ASP A 16 -0.12 18.00 16.75
C ASP A 16 -1.41 18.47 16.07
N ALA A 17 -1.49 18.39 14.74
CA ALA A 17 -2.66 18.78 13.96
C ALA A 17 -3.76 17.71 13.91
N ARG A 18 -3.50 16.50 14.40
CA ARG A 18 -4.44 15.37 14.34
C ARG A 18 -5.65 15.64 15.23
N THR A 19 -6.83 15.71 14.60
CA THR A 19 -8.13 15.90 15.29
C THR A 19 -8.88 14.59 15.51
N ASP A 20 -8.69 13.62 14.61
CA ASP A 20 -9.26 12.27 14.72
C ASP A 20 -8.24 11.31 15.31
N ARG A 21 -8.61 10.61 16.39
CA ARG A 21 -7.74 9.64 17.08
C ARG A 21 -7.53 8.37 16.27
N ASP A 22 -8.42 8.06 15.35
CA ASP A 22 -8.32 6.86 14.50
C ASP A 22 -7.47 7.11 13.25
N LEU A 23 -7.09 8.37 12.98
CA LEU A 23 -6.17 8.71 11.90
C LEU A 23 -4.73 8.31 12.27
N LEU A 24 -4.16 7.40 11.47
CA LEU A 24 -2.78 6.92 11.62
C LEU A 24 -1.78 7.78 10.84
N ILE A 25 -0.65 8.09 11.47
CA ILE A 25 0.49 8.78 10.87
C ILE A 25 1.58 7.75 10.55
N ILE A 26 1.78 7.49 9.27
CA ILE A 26 2.82 6.56 8.78
C ILE A 26 4.06 7.35 8.37
N ALA A 27 5.17 7.18 9.10
CA ALA A 27 6.42 7.85 8.78
C ALA A 27 7.27 6.99 7.83
N ARG A 28 7.48 7.50 6.61
CA ARG A 28 8.32 6.88 5.59
C ARG A 28 9.73 7.47 5.58
N THR A 29 10.75 6.61 5.44
CA THR A 29 12.13 7.04 5.21
C THR A 29 12.80 6.22 4.09
N ASP A 30 13.36 6.91 3.09
CA ASP A 30 14.13 6.33 1.98
C ASP A 30 15.65 6.38 2.25
N ALA A 31 16.05 6.60 3.51
CA ALA A 31 17.44 6.84 3.89
C ALA A 31 18.38 5.68 3.59
N ILE A 32 17.92 4.41 3.54
CA ILE A 32 18.77 3.27 3.15
C ILE A 32 19.38 3.49 1.77
N SER A 33 18.60 4.05 0.84
CA SER A 33 19.04 4.29 -0.53
C SER A 33 19.80 5.60 -0.72
N ALA A 34 19.46 6.63 0.06
CA ALA A 34 20.01 7.97 -0.11
C ALA A 34 21.21 8.28 0.80
N MET A 35 21.38 7.51 1.87
CA MET A 35 22.39 7.66 2.91
C MET A 35 22.91 6.27 3.25
N ASP A 36 22.56 5.74 4.43
CA ASP A 36 22.93 4.40 4.88
C ASP A 36 21.82 3.77 5.73
N PHE A 37 22.01 2.49 6.05
CA PHE A 37 21.05 1.72 6.82
C PHE A 37 20.87 2.23 8.26
N ASP A 38 21.96 2.58 8.94
CA ASP A 38 21.89 3.00 10.34
C ASP A 38 21.23 4.39 10.48
N GLU A 39 21.39 5.26 9.49
CA GLU A 39 20.67 6.54 9.42
C GLU A 39 19.18 6.34 9.18
N ALA A 40 18.78 5.31 8.43
CA ALA A 40 17.37 4.95 8.31
C ALA A 40 16.78 4.53 9.66
N LEU A 41 17.54 3.76 10.46
CA LEU A 41 17.12 3.38 11.81
C LEU A 41 17.01 4.59 12.74
N ARG A 42 18.02 5.48 12.77
CA ARG A 42 17.98 6.72 13.56
C ARG A 42 16.81 7.63 13.18
N ARG A 43 16.41 7.63 11.92
CA ARG A 43 15.21 8.34 11.45
C ARG A 43 13.93 7.66 11.92
N GLY A 44 13.86 6.33 11.88
CA GLY A 44 12.75 5.58 12.49
C GLY A 44 12.56 5.93 13.96
N GLU A 45 13.64 5.93 14.76
CA GLU A 45 13.57 6.31 16.17
C GLU A 45 13.09 7.76 16.36
N ALA A 46 13.59 8.68 15.53
CA ALA A 46 13.18 10.08 15.58
C ALA A 46 11.70 10.27 15.17
N ALA A 47 11.21 9.48 14.23
CA ALA A 47 9.80 9.48 13.82
C ALA A 47 8.87 8.98 14.93
N VAL A 48 9.23 7.88 15.61
CA VAL A 48 8.47 7.36 16.76
C VAL A 48 8.39 8.41 17.86
N LYS A 49 9.52 9.03 18.22
CA LYS A 49 9.57 10.11 19.22
C LYS A 49 8.75 11.34 18.82
N ALA A 50 8.57 11.56 17.52
CA ALA A 50 7.78 12.67 16.98
C ALA A 50 6.28 12.34 16.87
N GLY A 51 5.85 11.12 17.19
CA GLY A 51 4.43 10.74 17.20
C GLY A 51 3.95 9.96 15.97
N ALA A 52 4.85 9.34 15.21
CA ALA A 52 4.44 8.40 14.17
C ALA A 52 3.83 7.12 14.78
N ASP A 53 2.67 6.68 14.26
CA ASP A 53 1.99 5.47 14.70
C ASP A 53 2.51 4.21 13.98
N VAL A 54 3.02 4.37 12.76
CA VAL A 54 3.57 3.29 11.93
C VAL A 54 4.87 3.75 11.26
N LEU A 55 5.85 2.86 11.14
CA LEU A 55 7.07 3.12 10.38
C LEU A 55 7.08 2.38 9.05
N PHE A 56 7.54 3.09 8.02
CA PHE A 56 7.85 2.55 6.71
C PHE A 56 9.32 2.84 6.38
N VAL A 57 10.20 1.89 6.71
CA VAL A 57 11.62 1.96 6.38
C VAL A 57 11.82 1.36 4.99
N GLU A 58 12.11 2.22 4.02
CA GLU A 58 12.08 1.81 2.63
C GLU A 58 13.42 1.23 2.14
N ALA A 59 13.28 0.23 1.28
CA ALA A 59 14.33 -0.42 0.53
C ALA A 59 15.43 -1.16 1.33
N PRO A 60 15.13 -1.96 2.40
CA PRO A 60 16.08 -2.95 2.92
C PRO A 60 16.63 -3.83 1.79
N ARG A 61 17.92 -4.16 1.79
CA ARG A 61 18.63 -4.81 0.67
C ARG A 61 18.63 -6.33 0.72
N ASP A 62 18.48 -6.89 1.91
CA ASP A 62 18.50 -8.33 2.15
C ASP A 62 17.64 -8.66 3.37
N GLU A 63 17.38 -9.95 3.58
CA GLU A 63 16.58 -10.41 4.72
C GLU A 63 17.19 -9.99 6.06
N LYS A 64 18.52 -9.95 6.20
CA LYS A 64 19.17 -9.53 7.44
C LYS A 64 18.83 -8.08 7.80
N GLN A 65 18.78 -7.19 6.82
CA GLN A 65 18.32 -5.82 7.00
C GLN A 65 16.84 -5.76 7.36
N VAL A 66 15.99 -6.56 6.72
CA VAL A 66 14.55 -6.65 7.06
C VAL A 66 14.38 -7.07 8.51
N GLU A 67 15.10 -8.09 8.97
CA GLU A 67 15.08 -8.52 10.37
C GLU A 67 15.64 -7.48 11.33
N ARG A 68 16.69 -6.75 10.94
CA ARG A 68 17.24 -5.65 11.76
C ARG A 68 16.24 -4.53 11.91
N VAL A 69 15.49 -4.17 10.86
CA VAL A 69 14.38 -3.21 10.95
C VAL A 69 13.30 -3.73 11.89
N ALA A 70 12.89 -4.99 11.72
CA ALA A 70 11.88 -5.63 12.56
C ALA A 70 12.23 -5.62 14.06
N ARG A 71 13.50 -5.86 14.40
CA ARG A 71 13.98 -5.88 15.79
C ARG A 71 14.29 -4.50 16.37
N ALA A 72 14.37 -3.46 15.55
CA ALA A 72 14.78 -2.12 16.01
C ALA A 72 13.64 -1.31 16.62
N PHE A 73 12.38 -1.71 16.41
CA PHE A 73 11.21 -0.91 16.77
C PHE A 73 10.11 -1.79 17.36
N ASP A 74 9.51 -1.32 18.46
CA ASP A 74 8.26 -1.89 18.99
C ASP A 74 7.01 -1.30 18.29
N THR A 75 7.20 -0.28 17.44
CA THR A 75 6.14 0.38 16.68
C THR A 75 5.74 -0.47 15.47
N PRO A 76 4.43 -0.55 15.12
CA PRO A 76 3.98 -1.25 13.91
C PRO A 76 4.77 -0.87 12.67
N LEU A 77 5.14 -1.89 11.88
CA LEU A 77 5.95 -1.73 10.68
C LEU A 77 5.14 -2.05 9.42
N LEU A 78 5.32 -1.21 8.40
CA LEU A 78 4.83 -1.45 7.05
C LEU A 78 5.97 -1.96 6.17
N TYR A 79 5.73 -3.06 5.47
CA TYR A 79 6.60 -3.60 4.44
C TYR A 79 6.07 -3.24 3.05
N ASN A 80 6.87 -2.53 2.25
CA ASN A 80 6.52 -2.24 0.86
C ASN A 80 6.88 -3.42 -0.04
N TYR A 81 5.89 -4.24 -0.38
CA TYR A 81 6.03 -5.42 -1.21
C TYR A 81 5.89 -5.05 -2.68
N ALA A 82 6.94 -4.45 -3.25
CA ALA A 82 6.92 -3.93 -4.61
C ALA A 82 7.75 -4.82 -5.57
N PRO A 83 7.10 -5.52 -6.53
CA PRO A 83 7.82 -6.24 -7.58
C PRO A 83 8.73 -5.31 -8.40
N GLY A 84 9.97 -5.73 -8.65
CA GLY A 84 10.98 -4.90 -9.33
C GLY A 84 11.63 -3.82 -8.45
N GLY A 85 11.24 -3.74 -7.18
CA GLY A 85 11.91 -2.92 -6.17
C GLY A 85 13.26 -3.49 -5.73
N ARG A 86 13.92 -2.78 -4.81
CA ARG A 86 15.23 -3.19 -4.26
C ARG A 86 15.12 -4.13 -3.06
N SER A 87 13.93 -4.28 -2.48
CA SER A 87 13.71 -5.11 -1.31
C SER A 87 13.44 -6.56 -1.67
N PRO A 88 13.91 -7.52 -0.85
CA PRO A 88 13.70 -8.94 -1.14
C PRO A 88 12.21 -9.30 -1.02
N LEU A 89 11.67 -10.01 -2.00
CA LEU A 89 10.29 -10.49 -1.95
C LEU A 89 10.18 -11.72 -1.03
N LEU A 90 10.15 -11.49 0.28
CA LEU A 90 10.02 -12.55 1.28
C LEU A 90 8.61 -13.17 1.26
N PRO A 91 8.42 -14.44 1.66
CA PRO A 91 7.08 -14.97 1.85
C PRO A 91 6.28 -14.14 2.86
N PHE A 92 4.97 -13.93 2.63
CA PHE A 92 4.13 -13.19 3.58
C PHE A 92 4.11 -13.83 4.98
N ALA A 93 4.23 -15.15 5.07
CA ALA A 93 4.40 -15.84 6.35
C ALA A 93 5.65 -15.38 7.09
N ARG A 94 6.77 -15.22 6.37
CA ARG A 94 8.03 -14.75 6.94
C ARG A 94 7.93 -13.30 7.43
N LEU A 95 7.29 -12.42 6.66
CA LEU A 95 7.05 -11.03 7.07
C LEU A 95 6.18 -10.95 8.34
N ARG A 96 5.16 -11.82 8.45
CA ARG A 96 4.32 -11.93 9.65
C ARG A 96 5.08 -12.44 10.87
N GLU A 97 5.92 -13.47 10.70
CA GLU A 97 6.80 -13.97 11.78
C GLU A 97 7.75 -12.91 12.31
N LEU A 98 8.23 -12.02 11.42
CA LEU A 98 9.08 -10.89 11.78
C LEU A 98 8.30 -9.74 12.44
N GLY A 99 6.97 -9.81 12.53
CA GLY A 99 6.15 -8.80 13.20
C GLY A 99 5.77 -7.60 12.34
N PHE A 100 5.90 -7.67 11.01
CA PHE A 100 5.36 -6.61 10.15
C PHE A 100 3.83 -6.60 10.21
N ALA A 101 3.27 -5.45 10.53
CA ALA A 101 1.83 -5.26 10.71
C ALA A 101 1.09 -5.04 9.39
N ILE A 102 1.75 -4.45 8.40
CA ILE A 102 1.17 -4.11 7.10
C ILE A 102 2.07 -4.63 5.99
N ILE A 103 1.50 -5.37 5.05
CA ILE A 103 2.13 -5.70 3.76
C ILE A 103 1.43 -4.86 2.70
N LEU A 104 2.14 -3.89 2.15
CA LEU A 104 1.62 -3.01 1.09
C LEU A 104 1.93 -3.64 -0.27
N LEU A 105 0.90 -3.84 -1.09
CA LEU A 105 0.98 -4.24 -2.50
C LEU A 105 0.68 -3.01 -3.37
N PRO A 106 1.67 -2.14 -3.63
CA PRO A 106 1.40 -0.79 -4.16
C PRO A 106 1.01 -0.79 -5.64
N VAL A 107 1.41 -1.81 -6.40
CA VAL A 107 1.27 -1.82 -7.87
C VAL A 107 0.73 -3.13 -8.43
N ASP A 108 0.66 -4.19 -7.63
CA ASP A 108 0.35 -5.55 -8.09
C ASP A 108 -1.00 -5.64 -8.81
N THR A 109 -2.06 -5.12 -8.19
CA THR A 109 -3.42 -5.12 -8.76
C THR A 109 -3.51 -4.26 -10.02
N LEU A 110 -2.78 -3.14 -10.04
CA LEU A 110 -2.67 -2.28 -11.22
C LEU A 110 -1.99 -3.02 -12.37
N LEU A 111 -0.87 -3.70 -12.13
CA LEU A 111 -0.14 -4.44 -13.17
C LEU A 111 -0.97 -5.61 -13.71
N VAL A 112 -1.72 -6.30 -12.84
CA VAL A 112 -2.69 -7.33 -13.25
C VAL A 112 -3.76 -6.73 -14.17
N GLY A 113 -4.39 -5.63 -13.75
CA GLY A 113 -5.42 -4.96 -14.54
C GLY A 113 -4.91 -4.45 -15.89
N VAL A 114 -3.76 -3.76 -15.90
CA VAL A 114 -3.13 -3.24 -17.12
C VAL A 114 -2.80 -4.38 -18.09
N LYS A 115 -2.29 -5.51 -17.61
CA LYS A 115 -2.02 -6.67 -18.47
C LYS A 115 -3.30 -7.24 -19.09
N ALA A 116 -4.35 -7.42 -18.29
CA ALA A 116 -5.63 -7.93 -18.77
C ALA A 116 -6.25 -7.01 -19.85
N ILE A 117 -6.23 -5.70 -19.61
CA ILE A 117 -6.72 -4.70 -20.56
C ILE A 117 -5.89 -4.72 -21.85
N ALA A 118 -4.55 -4.72 -21.73
CA ALA A 118 -3.66 -4.72 -22.89
C ALA A 118 -3.83 -5.98 -23.75
N ASP A 119 -3.97 -7.15 -23.13
CA ASP A 119 -4.23 -8.41 -23.83
C ASP A 119 -5.59 -8.38 -24.54
N PHE A 120 -6.64 -7.96 -23.83
CA PHE A 120 -7.98 -7.85 -24.40
C PHE A 120 -7.99 -6.94 -25.63
N LEU A 121 -7.45 -5.72 -25.53
CA LEU A 121 -7.39 -4.78 -26.65
C LEU A 121 -6.51 -5.27 -27.80
N GLY A 122 -5.42 -5.98 -27.49
CA GLY A 122 -4.57 -6.62 -28.50
C GLY A 122 -5.33 -7.68 -29.30
N GLU A 123 -6.19 -8.46 -28.64
CA GLU A 123 -7.02 -9.48 -29.26
C GLU A 123 -8.20 -8.89 -30.06
N VAL A 124 -8.83 -7.82 -29.56
CA VAL A 124 -9.84 -7.04 -30.31
C VAL A 124 -9.24 -6.54 -31.62
N ARG A 125 -8.05 -5.94 -31.58
CA ARG A 125 -7.38 -5.44 -32.79
C ARG A 125 -7.08 -6.52 -33.82
N LYS A 126 -6.74 -7.75 -33.39
CA LYS A 126 -6.44 -8.86 -34.30
C LYS A 126 -7.69 -9.46 -34.94
N ARG A 127 -8.78 -9.56 -34.18
CA ARG A 127 -10.04 -10.17 -34.64
C ARG A 127 -10.99 -9.19 -35.31
N ASP A 128 -10.82 -7.90 -35.04
CA ASP A 128 -11.80 -6.86 -35.37
C ASP A 128 -13.19 -7.16 -34.79
N ASP A 129 -13.21 -7.74 -33.58
CA ASP A 129 -14.42 -8.21 -32.91
C ASP A 129 -14.24 -8.25 -31.38
N VAL A 130 -15.35 -7.99 -30.67
CA VAL A 130 -15.46 -8.09 -29.20
C VAL A 130 -16.41 -9.21 -28.75
N LEU A 131 -17.34 -9.66 -29.61
CA LEU A 131 -18.37 -10.63 -29.26
C LEU A 131 -17.78 -12.04 -29.05
N SER A 132 -16.72 -12.39 -29.76
CA SER A 132 -15.97 -13.63 -29.54
C SER A 132 -15.12 -13.65 -28.27
N LEU A 133 -15.07 -12.54 -27.52
CA LEU A 133 -14.23 -12.35 -26.33
C LEU A 133 -15.05 -12.17 -25.04
N THR A 134 -16.35 -12.46 -25.06
CA THR A 134 -17.24 -12.24 -23.91
C THR A 134 -16.90 -13.11 -22.70
N ASP A 135 -16.18 -14.23 -22.91
CA ASP A 135 -15.64 -15.08 -21.84
C ASP A 135 -14.61 -14.36 -20.95
N ARG A 136 -14.08 -13.22 -21.41
CA ARG A 136 -13.15 -12.37 -20.65
C ARG A 136 -13.85 -11.40 -19.71
N TYR A 137 -15.17 -11.26 -19.78
CA TYR A 137 -15.90 -10.26 -19.01
C TYR A 137 -16.35 -10.82 -17.67
N MET A 138 -16.32 -9.96 -16.65
CA MET A 138 -17.19 -10.16 -15.49
C MET A 138 -18.65 -10.07 -15.95
N HIS A 139 -19.53 -10.94 -15.47
CA HIS A 139 -20.95 -10.79 -15.75
C HIS A 139 -21.47 -9.45 -15.20
N PHE A 140 -22.33 -8.78 -15.97
CA PHE A 140 -22.82 -7.45 -15.57
C PHE A 140 -23.63 -7.49 -14.26
N SER A 141 -24.29 -8.62 -13.97
CA SER A 141 -24.94 -8.88 -12.68
C SER A 141 -23.96 -8.82 -11.52
N ASP A 142 -22.82 -9.51 -11.65
CA ASP A 142 -21.80 -9.63 -10.61
C ASP A 142 -21.14 -8.28 -10.37
N PHE A 143 -20.92 -7.50 -11.44
CA PHE A 143 -20.45 -6.12 -11.34
C PHE A 143 -21.43 -5.23 -10.57
N ASN A 144 -22.73 -5.32 -10.89
CA ASN A 144 -23.77 -4.54 -10.21
C ASN A 144 -23.90 -4.90 -8.73
N GLU A 145 -23.76 -6.18 -8.39
CA GLU A 145 -23.70 -6.64 -6.99
C GLU A 145 -22.46 -6.06 -6.29
N MET A 146 -21.28 -6.19 -6.91
CA MET A 146 -20.03 -5.69 -6.36
C MET A 146 -20.04 -4.18 -6.07
N ILE A 147 -20.64 -3.37 -6.94
CA ILE A 147 -20.73 -1.91 -6.73
C ILE A 147 -21.96 -1.49 -5.91
N GLY A 148 -22.78 -2.43 -5.44
CA GLY A 148 -23.90 -2.18 -4.53
C GLY A 148 -25.13 -1.54 -5.18
N VAL A 149 -25.38 -1.77 -6.48
CA VAL A 149 -26.53 -1.18 -7.19
C VAL A 149 -27.86 -1.52 -6.49
N ALA A 150 -28.02 -2.76 -6.04
CA ALA A 150 -29.25 -3.20 -5.36
C ALA A 150 -29.52 -2.39 -4.07
N ASP A 151 -28.48 -2.10 -3.28
CA ASP A 151 -28.60 -1.28 -2.07
C ASP A 151 -28.98 0.16 -2.39
N GLN A 152 -28.39 0.72 -3.45
CA GLN A 152 -28.70 2.06 -3.92
C GLN A 152 -30.16 2.15 -4.41
N MET A 153 -30.64 1.15 -5.14
CA MET A 153 -32.03 1.09 -5.59
C MET A 153 -33.01 0.95 -4.42
N ARG A 154 -32.73 0.05 -3.45
CA ARG A 154 -33.53 -0.07 -2.22
C ARG A 154 -33.58 1.24 -1.44
N MET A 155 -32.46 1.95 -1.37
CA MET A 155 -32.41 3.28 -0.75
C MET A 155 -33.31 4.28 -1.48
N ALA A 156 -33.26 4.28 -2.82
CA ALA A 156 -34.06 5.18 -3.66
C ALA A 156 -35.56 4.88 -3.56
N ASP A 157 -35.95 3.61 -3.46
CA ASP A 157 -37.36 3.20 -3.33
C ASP A 157 -38.05 3.81 -2.11
N ARG A 158 -37.31 4.11 -1.03
CA ARG A 158 -37.85 4.81 0.15
C ARG A 158 -38.35 6.23 -0.13
N TYR A 159 -37.99 6.80 -1.27
CA TYR A 159 -38.32 8.16 -1.68
C TYR A 159 -39.22 8.21 -2.92
N LYS A 160 -39.72 7.06 -3.39
CA LYS A 160 -40.75 7.06 -4.44
C LYS A 160 -42.07 7.50 -3.78
N GLU A 161 -42.66 8.57 -4.32
CA GLU A 161 -44.03 8.98 -3.95
C GLU A 161 -45.04 7.88 -4.36
N GLU A 162 -46.10 7.72 -3.58
CA GLU A 162 -47.19 6.74 -3.81
C GLU A 162 -47.93 6.95 -5.13
#